data_AF-A0A9N9KQ78-F1
#
_entry.id   AF-A0A9N9KQ78-F1
#
_cell.length_a   1.000
_cell.length_b   1.000
_cell.length_c   1.000
_cell.angle_alpha   90.00
_cell.angle_beta   90.00
_cell.angle_gamma   90.00
#
_symmetry.space_group_name_H-M   'P 1'
#
loop_
_entity.id
_entity.type
_entity.pdbx_description
1 polymer ?
#
loop_
_entity_poly.entity_id
_entity_poly.type
_entity_poly.pdbx_seq_one_letter_code
_entity_poly.pdbx_strand_id
1 'polypeptide(L)'
;MPNLSLFAIPAYWLLSMLPNLYAIHLAARSNNGVWDNTSPRSAEWEERVRKSTTSEQYNTYIRSRAAHKNGFETLPLFIGAILAGNAAKLGPEYMNMFVGVNLVLRVVYTIVYVRTTKNSSSYFRTVVWFAECYYCLWVFTKSGLVLMEE
;
A
#
# COMPACT_ATOMS: atom_id res chain seq x y z
N MET A 1 2.34 23.57 15.31
CA MET A 1 1.51 22.38 15.07
C MET A 1 2.26 21.13 15.53
N PRO A 2 1.60 20.11 16.10
CA PRO A 2 2.24 18.85 16.46
C PRO A 2 2.69 18.07 15.21
N ASN A 3 3.78 17.30 15.33
CA ASN A 3 4.27 16.42 14.27
C ASN A 3 3.57 15.06 14.38
N LEU A 4 2.78 14.70 13.37
CA LEU A 4 1.97 13.49 13.32
C LEU A 4 2.62 12.38 12.49
N SER A 5 3.82 12.60 11.95
CA SER A 5 4.42 11.71 10.95
C SER A 5 4.64 10.28 11.43
N LEU A 6 5.01 10.07 12.69
CA LEU A 6 5.18 8.72 13.24
C LEU A 6 3.86 7.94 13.35
N PHE A 7 2.72 8.61 13.58
CA PHE A 7 1.41 7.97 13.60
C PHE A 7 0.95 7.52 12.20
N ALA A 8 1.55 8.07 11.14
CA ALA A 8 1.26 7.64 9.78
C ALA A 8 1.82 6.23 9.46
N ILE A 9 2.81 5.75 10.20
CA ILE A 9 3.37 4.40 10.03
C ILE A 9 2.32 3.31 10.28
N PRO A 10 1.68 3.23 11.47
CA PRO A 10 0.61 2.25 11.69
C PRO A 10 -0.60 2.49 10.78
N ALA A 11 -0.92 3.74 10.43
CA ALA A 11 -1.99 4.04 9.48
C ALA A 11 -1.71 3.43 8.09
N TYR A 12 -0.50 3.61 7.56
CA TYR A 12 -0.07 3.06 6.28
C TYR A 12 -0.07 1.52 6.31
N TRP A 13 0.42 0.93 7.40
CA TRP A 13 0.40 -0.53 7.60
C TRP A 13 -1.03 -1.07 7.52
N LEU A 14 -1.98 -0.42 8.21
CA LEU A 14 -3.40 -0.77 8.15
C LEU A 14 -3.96 -0.65 6.73
N LEU A 15 -3.67 0.45 6.03
CA LEU A 15 -4.07 0.62 4.63
C LEU A 15 -3.53 -0.49 3.74
N SER A 16 -2.30 -0.97 3.99
CA SER A 16 -1.68 -2.08 3.26
C SER A 16 -2.28 -3.45 3.60
N MET A 17 -2.95 -3.59 4.75
CA MET A 17 -3.70 -4.80 5.13
C MET A 17 -5.07 -4.89 4.45
N LEU A 18 -5.77 -3.77 4.28
CA LEU A 18 -7.17 -3.75 3.81
C LEU A 18 -7.41 -4.56 2.52
N PRO A 19 -6.55 -4.51 1.48
CA PRO A 19 -6.75 -5.31 0.27
C PRO A 19 -6.69 -6.82 0.53
N ASN A 20 -5.81 -7.25 1.44
CA ASN A 20 -5.73 -8.66 1.80
C ASN A 20 -6.96 -9.11 2.60
N LEU A 21 -7.48 -8.27 3.50
CA LEU A 21 -8.73 -8.56 4.21
C LEU A 21 -9.90 -8.70 3.23
N TYR A 22 -9.96 -7.85 2.22
CA TYR A 22 -10.96 -7.96 1.15
C TYR A 22 -10.79 -9.26 0.33
N ALA A 23 -9.56 -9.64 0.01
CA ALA A 23 -9.25 -10.90 -0.67
C ALA A 23 -9.69 -12.13 0.15
N ILE A 24 -9.39 -12.13 1.46
CA ILE A 24 -9.80 -13.18 2.41
C ILE A 24 -11.33 -13.28 2.45
N HIS A 25 -12.02 -12.14 2.57
CA HIS A 25 -13.48 -12.11 2.59
C HIS A 25 -14.06 -12.70 1.30
N LEU A 26 -13.52 -12.33 0.13
CA LEU A 26 -13.99 -12.83 -1.15
C LEU A 26 -13.76 -14.35 -1.30
N ALA A 27 -12.59 -14.83 -0.90
CA ALA A 27 -12.25 -16.25 -0.90
C ALA A 27 -13.16 -17.02 0.06
N ALA A 28 -13.33 -16.56 1.30
CA ALA A 28 -14.15 -17.22 2.30
C ALA A 28 -15.62 -17.29 1.88
N ARG A 29 -16.19 -16.19 1.39
CA ARG A 29 -17.57 -16.13 0.90
C ARG A 29 -17.84 -17.13 -0.21
N SER A 30 -16.86 -17.34 -1.09
CA SER A 30 -16.96 -18.27 -2.21
C SER A 30 -16.70 -19.73 -1.80
N ASN A 31 -16.24 -19.95 -0.57
CA ASN A 31 -15.85 -21.25 -0.03
C ASN A 31 -16.61 -21.61 1.25
N ASN A 32 -17.91 -21.29 1.32
CA ASN A 32 -18.79 -21.58 2.46
C ASN A 32 -18.27 -21.03 3.80
N GLY A 33 -17.66 -19.86 3.78
CA GLY A 33 -17.09 -19.20 4.96
C GLY A 33 -15.70 -19.70 5.37
N VAL A 34 -15.11 -20.65 4.63
CA VAL A 34 -13.80 -21.24 4.97
C VAL A 34 -12.65 -20.40 4.42
N TRP A 35 -11.66 -20.13 5.25
CA TRP A 35 -10.35 -19.59 4.87
C TRP A 35 -9.24 -20.46 5.46
N ASP A 36 -8.29 -20.90 4.63
CA ASP A 36 -7.15 -21.69 5.09
C ASP A 36 -6.08 -20.77 5.71
N ASN A 37 -5.97 -20.80 7.05
CA ASN A 37 -4.94 -20.07 7.78
C ASN A 37 -3.62 -20.84 7.94
N THR A 38 -3.60 -22.16 7.71
CA THR A 38 -2.38 -22.94 7.83
C THR A 38 -1.51 -22.79 6.58
N SER A 39 -2.14 -22.64 5.41
CA SER A 39 -1.46 -22.49 4.13
C SER A 39 -2.17 -21.51 3.17
N PRO A 40 -2.42 -20.24 3.57
CA PRO A 40 -3.20 -19.25 2.80
C PRO A 40 -2.58 -18.82 1.45
N ARG A 41 -1.37 -19.30 1.15
CA ARG A 41 -0.58 -18.95 -0.04
C ARG A 41 -0.16 -20.18 -0.83
N SER A 42 -0.69 -21.35 -0.51
CA SER A 42 -0.37 -22.59 -1.23
C SER A 42 -1.05 -22.63 -2.59
N ALA A 43 -0.48 -23.44 -3.50
CA ALA A 43 -1.06 -23.63 -4.82
C ALA A 43 -2.44 -24.30 -4.73
N GLU A 44 -2.61 -25.21 -3.76
CA GLU A 44 -3.85 -25.94 -3.49
C GLU A 44 -4.95 -24.96 -3.05
N TRP A 45 -4.64 -24.02 -2.14
CA TRP A 45 -5.58 -23.01 -1.71
C TRP A 45 -5.96 -22.07 -2.85
N GLU A 46 -4.97 -21.61 -3.63
CA GLU A 46 -5.23 -20.74 -4.79
C GLU A 46 -6.09 -21.42 -5.85
N GLU A 47 -5.87 -22.71 -6.12
CA GLU A 47 -6.70 -23.48 -7.04
C GLU A 47 -8.12 -23.68 -6.51
N ARG A 48 -8.27 -23.95 -5.21
CA ARG A 48 -9.58 -24.04 -4.56
C ARG A 48 -10.37 -22.74 -4.73
N VAL A 49 -9.76 -21.60 -4.44
CA VAL A 49 -10.39 -20.28 -4.62
C VAL A 49 -10.73 -20.04 -6.09
N ARG A 50 -9.85 -20.42 -7.03
CA ARG A 50 -10.12 -20.29 -8.47
C ARG A 50 -11.34 -21.10 -8.92
N LYS A 51 -11.48 -22.32 -8.42
CA LYS A 51 -12.61 -23.21 -8.77
C LYS A 51 -13.94 -22.76 -8.16
N SER A 52 -13.90 -22.06 -7.03
CA SER A 52 -15.12 -21.64 -6.32
C SER A 52 -15.55 -20.20 -6.60
N THR A 53 -14.80 -19.44 -7.41
CA THR A 53 -15.11 -18.06 -7.77
C THR A 53 -15.42 -17.92 -9.27
N THR A 54 -16.19 -16.88 -9.64
CA THR A 54 -16.26 -16.47 -11.05
C THR A 54 -14.91 -15.90 -11.51
N SER A 55 -14.66 -15.85 -12.82
CA SER A 55 -13.41 -15.28 -13.35
C SER A 55 -13.19 -13.83 -12.89
N GLU A 56 -14.26 -13.03 -12.78
CA GLU A 56 -14.17 -11.65 -12.30
C GLU A 56 -13.81 -11.58 -10.81
N GLN A 57 -14.43 -12.42 -9.98
CA GLN A 57 -14.12 -12.53 -8.56
C GLN A 57 -12.68 -13.00 -8.35
N TYR A 58 -12.24 -14.03 -9.06
CA TYR A 58 -10.86 -14.53 -8.99
C TYR A 58 -9.85 -13.44 -9.36
N ASN A 59 -10.09 -12.71 -10.44
CA ASN A 59 -9.22 -11.62 -10.87
C ASN A 59 -9.16 -10.50 -9.82
N THR A 60 -10.29 -10.19 -9.17
CA THR A 60 -10.35 -9.22 -8.07
C THR A 60 -9.58 -9.72 -6.84
N TYR A 61 -9.69 -11.00 -6.50
CA TYR A 61 -8.92 -11.65 -5.44
C TYR A 61 -7.42 -11.51 -5.67
N ILE A 62 -6.94 -11.84 -6.88
CA ILE A 62 -5.51 -11.74 -7.24
C ILE A 62 -5.03 -10.28 -7.19
N ARG A 63 -5.77 -9.34 -7.77
CA ARG A 63 -5.42 -7.91 -7.73
C ARG A 63 -5.36 -7.38 -6.30
N SER A 64 -6.25 -7.81 -5.43
CA SER A 64 -6.29 -7.37 -4.02
C SER A 64 -5.08 -7.91 -3.24
N ARG A 65 -4.69 -9.17 -3.45
CA ARG A 65 -3.45 -9.72 -2.87
C ARG A 65 -2.20 -9.04 -3.41
N ALA A 66 -2.19 -8.68 -4.69
CA ALA A 66 -1.07 -7.96 -5.30
C ALA A 66 -0.97 -6.52 -4.76
N ALA A 67 -2.08 -5.80 -4.58
CA ALA A 67 -2.11 -4.48 -3.97
C ALA A 67 -1.59 -4.51 -2.52
N HIS A 68 -1.96 -5.54 -1.74
CA HIS A 68 -1.40 -5.77 -0.41
C HIS A 68 0.12 -5.94 -0.44
N LYS A 69 0.65 -6.83 -1.29
CA LYS A 69 2.10 -7.04 -1.42
C LYS A 69 2.84 -5.74 -1.77
N ASN A 70 2.32 -4.99 -2.75
CA ASN A 70 2.91 -3.71 -3.15
C ASN A 70 2.92 -2.67 -2.01
N GLY A 71 1.87 -2.64 -1.18
CA GLY A 71 1.83 -1.80 0.02
C GLY A 71 3.01 -2.09 0.95
N PHE A 72 3.28 -3.37 1.23
CA PHE A 72 4.40 -3.79 2.08
C PHE A 72 5.77 -3.64 1.42
N GLU A 73 5.88 -3.78 0.09
CA GLU A 73 7.11 -3.51 -0.64
C GLU A 73 7.49 -2.03 -0.59
N THR A 74 6.49 -1.13 -0.57
CA THR A 74 6.71 0.33 -0.52
C THR A 74 6.85 0.85 0.91
N LEU A 75 6.32 0.15 1.92
CA LEU A 75 6.33 0.56 3.33
C LEU A 75 7.74 0.91 3.87
N PRO A 76 8.83 0.15 3.59
CA PRO A 76 10.16 0.51 4.04
C PRO A 76 10.64 1.89 3.54
N LEU A 77 10.32 2.23 2.29
CA LEU A 77 10.66 3.53 1.70
C LEU A 77 9.93 4.66 2.44
N PHE A 78 8.64 4.47 2.73
CA PHE A 78 7.82 5.42 3.49
C PHE A 78 8.32 5.60 4.93
N ILE A 79 8.59 4.51 5.65
CA ILE A 79 9.14 4.55 7.01
C ILE A 79 10.49 5.27 7.01
N GLY A 80 11.38 4.91 6.09
CA GLY A 80 12.70 5.53 5.99
C GLY A 80 12.63 7.03 5.74
N ALA A 81 11.73 7.49 4.87
CA ALA A 81 11.50 8.91 4.63
C ALA A 81 11.00 9.65 5.89
N ILE A 82 10.08 9.05 6.65
CA ILE A 82 9.63 9.61 7.94
C ILE A 82 10.80 9.74 8.90
N LEU A 83 11.58 8.68 9.09
CA LEU A 83 12.69 8.66 10.03
C LEU A 83 13.78 9.66 9.63
N ALA A 84 14.16 9.72 8.35
CA ALA A 84 15.13 10.67 7.82
C ALA A 84 14.63 12.13 7.95
N GLY A 85 13.35 12.37 7.68
CA GLY A 85 12.74 13.69 7.85
C GLY A 85 12.78 14.18 9.30
N ASN A 86 12.46 13.30 10.25
CA ASN A 86 12.52 13.63 11.67
C ASN A 86 13.96 13.77 12.18
N ALA A 87 14.90 12.94 11.73
CA ALA A 87 16.31 13.02 12.10
C ALA A 87 16.94 14.34 11.63
N ALA A 88 16.60 14.80 10.42
CA ALA A 88 17.01 16.10 9.87
C ALA A 88 16.16 17.28 10.39
N LYS A 89 15.30 17.06 11.39
CA LYS A 89 14.44 18.08 12.02
C LYS A 89 13.60 18.89 11.03
N LEU A 90 13.13 18.25 9.94
CA LEU A 90 12.22 18.90 9.00
C LEU A 90 10.94 19.35 9.75
N GLY A 91 10.45 20.55 9.40
CA GLY A 91 9.35 21.19 10.11
C GLY A 91 8.07 20.33 10.20
N PRO A 92 7.33 20.38 11.32
CA PRO A 92 6.11 19.58 11.52
C PRO A 92 5.06 19.74 10.43
N GLU A 93 4.87 20.96 9.91
CA GLU A 93 3.92 21.23 8.82
C GLU A 93 4.29 20.47 7.54
N TYR A 94 5.58 20.49 7.18
CA TYR A 94 6.09 19.76 6.02
C TYR A 94 5.93 18.25 6.19
N MET A 95 6.28 17.72 7.35
CA MET A 95 6.16 16.29 7.64
C MET A 95 4.69 15.84 7.66
N ASN A 96 3.78 16.64 8.20
CA ASN A 96 2.35 16.36 8.21
C ASN A 96 1.76 16.36 6.79
N MET A 97 2.15 17.32 5.94
CA MET A 97 1.75 17.35 4.54
C MET A 97 2.24 16.11 3.78
N PHE A 98 3.53 15.77 3.95
CA PHE A 98 4.13 14.59 3.32
C PHE A 98 3.36 13.31 3.65
N VAL A 99 3.11 13.04 4.94
CA VAL A 99 2.40 11.82 5.32
C VAL A 99 0.93 11.83 4.91
N GLY A 100 0.27 13.00 4.97
CA GLY A 100 -1.12 13.15 4.53
C GLY A 100 -1.28 12.82 3.04
N VAL A 101 -0.43 13.40 2.19
CA VAL A 101 -0.44 13.14 0.75
C VAL A 101 -0.10 11.68 0.44
N ASN A 102 0.91 11.09 1.10
CA ASN A 102 1.27 9.69 0.87
C ASN A 102 0.13 8.73 1.24
N LEU A 103 -0.55 8.95 2.38
CA LEU A 103 -1.69 8.12 2.76
C LEU A 103 -2.84 8.25 1.75
N VAL A 104 -3.13 9.44 1.24
CA VAL A 104 -4.14 9.64 0.18
C VAL A 104 -3.74 8.92 -1.10
N LEU A 105 -2.48 9.08 -1.56
CA LEU A 105 -1.97 8.37 -2.73
C LEU A 105 -2.08 6.86 -2.56
N ARG A 106 -1.78 6.33 -1.37
CA ARG A 106 -1.91 4.89 -1.06
C ARG A 106 -3.36 4.42 -1.14
N VAL A 107 -4.33 5.20 -0.63
CA VAL A 107 -5.76 4.89 -0.77
C VAL A 107 -6.18 4.88 -2.24
N VAL A 108 -5.82 5.92 -3.00
CA VAL A 108 -6.14 6.04 -4.43
C VAL A 108 -5.52 4.88 -5.21
N TYR A 109 -4.23 4.62 -5.02
CA TYR A 109 -3.51 3.53 -5.66
C TYR A 109 -4.21 2.18 -5.41
N THR A 110 -4.58 1.92 -4.15
CA THR A 110 -5.25 0.68 -3.74
C THR A 110 -6.59 0.50 -4.45
N ILE A 111 -7.43 1.53 -4.46
CA ILE A 111 -8.74 1.50 -5.13
C ILE A 111 -8.57 1.25 -6.63
N VAL A 112 -7.66 1.98 -7.27
CA VAL A 112 -7.35 1.83 -8.69
C VAL A 112 -6.85 0.43 -8.98
N TYR A 113 -5.92 -0.11 -8.18
CA TYR A 113 -5.37 -1.44 -8.37
C TYR A 113 -6.47 -2.50 -8.35
N VAL A 114 -7.31 -2.50 -7.32
CA VAL A 114 -8.36 -3.51 -7.14
C VAL A 114 -9.40 -3.45 -8.26
N ARG A 115 -9.77 -2.25 -8.72
CA ARG A 115 -10.83 -2.02 -9.72
C ARG A 115 -10.37 -2.03 -11.17
N THR A 116 -9.07 -1.92 -11.44
CA THR A 116 -8.56 -1.86 -12.82
C THR A 116 -8.69 -3.21 -13.52
N THR A 117 -9.51 -3.25 -14.56
CA THR A 117 -9.72 -4.43 -15.43
C THR A 117 -9.13 -4.28 -16.82
N LYS A 118 -8.75 -3.05 -17.22
CA LYS A 118 -8.18 -2.73 -18.53
C LYS A 118 -6.71 -2.32 -18.42
N ASN A 119 -5.89 -2.72 -19.38
CA ASN A 119 -4.47 -2.34 -19.43
C ASN A 119 -4.27 -0.83 -19.52
N SER A 120 -5.11 -0.09 -20.24
CA SER A 120 -4.99 1.37 -20.35
C SER A 120 -5.18 2.09 -19.00
N SER A 121 -6.07 1.59 -18.14
CA SER A 121 -6.25 2.13 -16.78
C SER A 121 -5.10 1.78 -15.84
N SER A 122 -4.26 0.79 -16.19
CA SER A 122 -3.09 0.42 -15.38
C SER A 122 -1.97 1.46 -15.43
N TYR A 123 -1.91 2.32 -16.45
CA TYR A 123 -0.95 3.43 -16.49
C TYR A 123 -1.19 4.45 -15.39
N PHE A 124 -2.46 4.75 -15.08
CA PHE A 124 -2.80 5.64 -13.97
C PHE A 124 -2.28 5.12 -12.64
N ARG A 125 -2.43 3.81 -12.39
CA ARG A 125 -1.87 3.14 -11.21
C ARG A 125 -0.35 3.36 -11.11
N THR A 126 0.36 3.20 -12.22
CA THR A 126 1.82 3.41 -12.26
C THR A 126 2.19 4.86 -11.94
N VAL A 127 1.46 5.83 -12.48
CA VAL A 127 1.69 7.26 -12.18
C VAL A 127 1.47 7.56 -10.70
N VAL A 128 0.38 7.06 -10.10
CA VAL A 128 0.09 7.27 -8.67
C VAL A 128 1.19 6.67 -7.78
N TRP A 129 1.65 5.46 -8.10
CA TRP A 129 2.75 4.81 -7.37
C TRP A 129 4.07 5.56 -7.51
N PHE A 130 4.41 6.01 -8.71
CA PHE A 130 5.61 6.84 -8.90
C PHE A 130 5.53 8.14 -8.12
N ALA A 131 4.37 8.80 -8.05
CA ALA A 131 4.19 10.01 -7.25
C ALA A 131 4.42 9.76 -5.75
N GLU A 132 3.91 8.64 -5.23
CA GLU A 132 4.10 8.22 -3.85
C GLU A 132 5.59 7.95 -3.53
N CYS A 133 6.25 7.14 -4.36
CA CYS A 133 7.67 6.84 -4.23
C CYS A 133 8.52 8.11 -4.37
N TYR A 134 8.23 8.96 -5.36
CA TYR A 134 8.94 10.20 -5.59
C TYR A 134 8.87 11.13 -4.38
N TYR A 135 7.71 11.24 -3.74
CA TYR A 135 7.61 12.10 -2.57
C TYR A 135 8.44 11.58 -1.38
N CYS A 136 8.51 10.25 -1.20
CA CYS A 136 9.41 9.65 -0.21
C CYS A 136 10.89 9.95 -0.54
N LEU A 137 11.30 9.75 -1.79
CA LEU A 137 12.67 10.05 -2.24
C LEU A 137 13.01 11.54 -2.08
N TRP A 138 12.06 12.42 -2.35
CA TRP A 138 12.22 13.86 -2.16
C TRP A 138 12.45 14.24 -0.69
N VAL A 139 11.75 13.59 0.26
CA VAL A 139 12.02 13.78 1.69
C VAL A 139 13.44 13.34 2.04
N PHE A 140 13.92 12.21 1.53
CA PHE A 140 15.32 11.81 1.71
C PHE A 140 16.30 12.85 1.18
N THR A 141 16.11 13.33 -0.06
CA THR A 141 16.95 14.37 -0.65
C THR A 141 16.96 15.63 0.20
N LYS A 142 15.78 16.09 0.64
CA LYS A 142 15.66 17.28 1.46
C LYS A 142 16.32 17.12 2.83
N SER A 143 16.15 15.97 3.48
CA SER A 143 16.85 15.64 4.73
C SER A 143 18.36 15.65 4.55
N GLY A 144 18.87 15.06 3.45
CA GLY A 144 20.29 15.06 3.15
C GLY A 144 20.86 16.47 2.93
N LEU A 145 20.15 17.33 2.21
CA LEU A 145 20.56 18.73 2.02
C LEU A 145 20.68 19.48 3.34
N VAL A 146 19.68 19.36 4.22
CA VAL A 146 19.71 20.02 5.54
C VAL A 146 20.89 19.51 6.40
N LEU A 147 21.13 18.20 6.42
CA LEU A 147 22.21 17.61 7.21
C LEU A 147 23.63 17.93 6.68
N MET A 148 23.76 18.31 5.41
CA MET A 148 25.06 18.75 4.85
C MET A 148 25.39 20.21 5.20
N GLU A 149 24.38 21.00 5.57
CA GLU A 149 24.53 22.42 5.94
C GLU A 149 24.74 22.62 7.45
N GLU A 150 24.57 21.57 8.27
CA GLU A 150 24.88 21.54 9.72
C GLU A 150 26.37 21.25 9.99
#